data_AF-A0AAD1S2U9-F1
#
_entry.id   AF-A0AAD1S2U9-F1
#
_cell.length_a   1.000
_cell.length_b   1.000
_cell.length_c   1.000
_cell.angle_alpha   90.00
_cell.angle_beta   90.00
_cell.angle_gamma   90.00
#
_symmetry.space_group_name_H-M   'P 1'
#
loop_
_entity.id
_entity.type
_entity.pdbx_description
1 polymer ?
#
loop_
_entity_poly.entity_id
_entity_poly.type
_entity_poly.pdbx_seq_one_letter_code
_entity_poly.pdbx_strand_id
1 'polypeptide(L)'
;MSLYPSLEDLKVDKVIQAQTAFSSNHANPAILSEASASAPQPGGLYPKLYPELAQYMGLNLTEDEIHKNMSLVPSAGQQVARPSTFNNMVAPVSGSDVGIRRAEIRQGVRELILCKDQDGKIGLRLKSVDNGIFVQLVQANSPSSLVGLKFGDQVLQINGENCAGWSSDKSHKFLKQAAGEKISMVVRDRPFERTITMHKDSAGHVGFIFKNGKITSIVKDSSAARNGLLTEHNLCEINGQNVIGLKDSQIADILGTSLNVVTLTVMPSYIYEHMVKRMASSVIKNLMDHSVPEV
;
A
#
# COMPACT_ATOMS: atom_id res chain seq x y z
N MET A 1 -23.19 1.26 -0.03
CA MET A 1 -21.81 1.72 -0.20
C MET A 1 -20.92 0.48 -0.19
N SER A 2 -20.12 0.27 -1.25
CA SER A 2 -19.15 -0.82 -1.31
C SER A 2 -18.08 -0.62 -0.23
N LEU A 3 -17.77 -1.67 0.53
CA LEU A 3 -16.79 -1.65 1.62
C LEU A 3 -15.32 -1.64 1.13
N TYR A 4 -15.08 -1.70 -0.19
CA TYR A 4 -13.74 -1.87 -0.74
C TYR A 4 -13.48 -0.89 -1.90
N PRO A 5 -12.29 -0.28 -1.97
CA PRO A 5 -11.87 0.55 -3.09
C PRO A 5 -11.96 -0.22 -4.41
N SER A 6 -12.70 0.35 -5.35
CA SER A 6 -12.98 -0.19 -6.68
C SER A 6 -12.11 0.46 -7.75
N LEU A 7 -12.09 -0.12 -8.96
CA LEU A 7 -11.48 0.52 -10.13
C LEU A 7 -12.16 1.84 -10.51
N GLU A 8 -13.44 1.98 -10.16
CA GLU A 8 -14.20 3.21 -10.36
C GLU A 8 -13.70 4.29 -9.42
N ASP A 9 -13.44 3.96 -8.16
CA ASP A 9 -12.89 4.89 -7.17
C ASP A 9 -11.51 5.43 -7.60
N LEU A 10 -10.62 4.58 -8.14
CA LEU A 10 -9.32 5.03 -8.68
C LEU A 10 -9.50 6.01 -9.84
N LYS A 11 -10.45 5.76 -10.73
CA LYS A 11 -10.72 6.64 -11.88
C LYS A 11 -11.29 7.98 -11.42
N VAL A 12 -12.22 7.96 -10.48
CA VAL A 12 -12.81 9.16 -9.89
C VAL A 12 -11.74 9.98 -9.17
N ASP A 13 -10.88 9.34 -8.37
CA ASP A 13 -9.77 9.99 -7.68
C ASP A 13 -8.81 10.69 -8.66
N LYS A 14 -8.45 10.02 -9.76
CA LYS A 14 -7.65 10.63 -10.83
C LYS A 14 -8.33 11.84 -11.48
N VAL A 15 -9.64 11.77 -11.71
CA VAL A 15 -10.40 12.90 -12.31
C VAL A 15 -10.45 14.08 -11.34
N ILE A 16 -10.69 13.82 -10.06
CA ILE A 16 -10.70 14.85 -9.01
C ILE A 16 -9.30 15.47 -8.88
N GLN A 17 -8.25 14.65 -8.84
CA GLN A 17 -6.88 15.12 -8.74
C GLN A 17 -6.48 15.93 -10.00
N ALA A 18 -6.90 15.51 -11.19
CA ALA A 18 -6.67 16.25 -12.44
C ALA A 18 -7.43 17.58 -12.47
N GLN A 19 -8.70 17.63 -12.03
CA GLN A 19 -9.46 18.88 -11.90
C GLN A 19 -8.88 19.82 -10.86
N THR A 20 -8.41 19.29 -9.72
CA THR A 20 -7.78 20.08 -8.66
C THR A 20 -6.44 20.63 -9.13
N ALA A 21 -5.63 19.82 -9.82
CA ALA A 21 -4.38 20.27 -10.44
C ALA A 21 -4.65 21.35 -11.50
N PHE A 22 -5.66 21.16 -12.36
CA PHE A 22 -6.07 22.14 -13.37
C PHE A 22 -6.54 23.46 -12.74
N SER A 23 -7.29 23.40 -11.64
CA SER A 23 -7.78 24.59 -10.91
C SER A 23 -6.66 25.31 -10.16
N SER A 24 -5.62 24.59 -9.73
CA SER A 24 -4.47 25.18 -9.02
C SER A 24 -3.43 25.83 -9.94
N ASN A 25 -3.44 25.51 -11.24
CA ASN A 25 -2.43 25.99 -12.19
C ASN A 25 -2.93 27.21 -12.99
N HIS A 26 -2.97 28.38 -12.34
CA HIS A 26 -3.30 29.68 -12.95
C HIS A 26 -2.17 30.29 -13.80
N ALA A 27 -1.21 29.49 -14.28
CA ALA A 27 -0.04 29.96 -15.01
C ALA A 27 0.23 29.13 -16.28
N ASN A 28 -0.62 29.31 -17.31
CA ASN A 28 -0.26 29.42 -18.73
C ASN A 28 -1.51 29.24 -19.62
N PRO A 29 -2.03 30.30 -20.27
CA PRO A 29 -2.91 30.14 -21.40
C PRO A 29 -2.05 30.08 -22.66
N ALA A 30 -1.92 28.91 -23.27
CA ALA A 30 -1.43 28.80 -24.63
C ALA A 30 -2.46 28.08 -25.49
N ILE A 31 -3.01 28.86 -26.43
CA ILE A 31 -3.72 28.48 -27.65
C ILE A 31 -5.20 28.09 -27.48
N LEU A 32 -6.06 29.10 -27.51
CA LEU A 32 -7.27 29.03 -28.31
C LEU A 32 -7.32 30.27 -29.22
N SER A 33 -7.25 30.01 -30.51
CA SER A 33 -7.54 30.97 -31.57
C SER A 33 -9.03 31.34 -31.56
N GLU A 34 -9.28 32.61 -31.89
CA GLU A 34 -10.51 33.16 -32.46
C GLU A 34 -11.78 33.13 -31.58
N ALA A 35 -11.98 34.23 -30.85
CA ALA A 35 -13.10 35.15 -31.11
C ALA A 35 -13.00 36.35 -30.15
N SER A 36 -12.44 37.44 -30.65
CA SER A 36 -12.45 38.75 -30.02
C SER A 36 -13.83 39.39 -30.18
N ALA A 37 -14.48 39.74 -29.06
CA ALA A 37 -15.45 40.82 -29.02
C ALA A 37 -15.49 41.45 -27.62
N SER A 38 -15.36 42.77 -27.60
CA SER A 38 -15.19 43.66 -26.47
C SER A 38 -16.50 44.33 -26.03
N ALA A 39 -16.80 44.27 -24.71
CA ALA A 39 -17.70 45.14 -23.89
C ALA A 39 -19.18 45.33 -24.35
N PRO A 40 -20.15 45.82 -23.54
CA PRO A 40 -20.10 46.37 -22.17
C PRO A 40 -21.14 45.77 -21.17
N GLN A 41 -20.93 45.99 -19.87
CA GLN A 41 -21.98 45.91 -18.84
C GLN A 41 -23.01 47.03 -19.06
N PRO A 42 -24.33 46.78 -18.94
CA PRO A 42 -25.00 47.23 -17.71
C PRO A 42 -26.20 46.37 -17.27
N GLY A 43 -26.47 46.39 -15.96
CA GLY A 43 -27.83 46.18 -15.41
C GLY A 43 -28.26 44.73 -15.23
N GLY A 44 -28.01 44.20 -14.03
CA GLY A 44 -28.41 42.85 -13.63
C GLY A 44 -29.92 42.67 -13.55
N LEU A 45 -30.43 41.66 -14.27
CA LEU A 45 -31.82 41.19 -14.22
C LEU A 45 -31.89 39.66 -14.50
N TYR A 46 -31.07 38.87 -13.78
CA TYR A 46 -31.30 37.42 -13.66
C TYR A 46 -31.17 36.98 -12.20
N PRO A 47 -32.09 36.14 -11.68
CA PRO A 47 -32.01 35.65 -10.30
C PRO A 47 -30.79 34.73 -10.12
N LYS A 48 -29.92 35.03 -9.14
CA LYS A 48 -28.81 34.16 -8.70
C LYS A 48 -29.38 32.78 -8.31
N LEU A 49 -29.06 31.76 -9.09
CA LEU A 49 -29.46 30.35 -8.89
C LEU A 49 -28.54 29.56 -7.95
N TYR A 50 -27.68 30.24 -7.17
CA TYR A 50 -26.81 29.62 -6.17
C TYR A 50 -26.95 30.35 -4.83
N PRO A 51 -27.16 29.64 -3.70
CA PRO A 51 -27.07 30.24 -2.37
C PRO A 51 -25.65 30.77 -2.13
N GLU A 52 -25.56 31.99 -1.65
CA GLU A 52 -24.31 32.60 -1.20
C GLU A 52 -23.79 31.85 0.04
N LEU A 53 -22.48 31.59 0.10
CA LEU A 53 -21.83 30.72 1.09
C LEU A 53 -21.90 31.20 2.55
N ALA A 54 -22.66 32.26 2.83
CA ALA A 54 -22.81 32.85 4.15
C ALA A 54 -23.79 32.08 5.06
N GLN A 55 -24.62 31.19 4.50
CA GLN A 55 -25.64 30.46 5.24
C GLN A 55 -25.63 28.96 4.92
N TYR A 56 -24.50 28.30 5.15
CA TYR A 56 -24.43 26.84 5.15
C TYR A 56 -24.47 26.33 6.60
N MET A 57 -25.47 25.50 6.92
CA MET A 57 -25.63 24.87 8.25
C MET A 57 -25.82 25.84 9.44
N GLY A 58 -26.36 27.05 9.21
CA GLY A 58 -26.73 27.98 10.29
C GLY A 58 -25.55 28.61 11.03
N LEU A 59 -24.33 28.53 10.47
CA LEU A 59 -23.13 29.15 11.01
C LEU A 59 -22.78 30.38 10.17
N ASN A 60 -22.79 31.56 10.79
CA ASN A 60 -22.48 32.81 10.13
C ASN A 60 -20.96 33.04 10.18
N LEU A 61 -20.24 32.50 9.18
CA LEU A 61 -18.78 32.56 9.11
C LEU A 61 -18.33 33.95 8.62
N THR A 62 -18.32 34.93 9.52
CA THR A 62 -17.63 36.20 9.25
C THR A 62 -16.12 36.03 9.47
N GLU A 63 -15.29 36.64 8.62
CA GLU A 63 -13.81 36.56 8.70
C GLU A 63 -13.28 36.94 10.09
N ASP A 64 -13.96 37.84 10.79
CA ASP A 64 -13.62 38.25 12.16
C ASP A 64 -13.84 37.16 13.22
N GLU A 65 -14.86 36.31 13.08
CA GLU A 65 -15.07 35.17 14.01
C GLU A 65 -14.08 34.03 13.77
N ILE A 66 -13.70 33.82 12.50
CA ILE A 66 -12.71 32.82 12.10
C ILE A 66 -11.34 33.17 12.71
N HIS A 67 -10.92 34.44 12.66
CA HIS A 67 -9.65 34.87 13.25
C HIS A 67 -9.63 34.77 14.78
N LYS A 68 -10.76 35.00 15.45
CA LYS A 68 -10.86 34.93 16.91
C LYS A 68 -10.82 33.50 17.46
N ASN A 69 -11.34 32.54 16.70
CA ASN A 69 -11.30 31.11 17.07
C ASN A 69 -10.03 30.39 16.59
N MET A 70 -9.22 30.99 15.71
CA MET A 70 -7.95 30.40 15.25
C MET A 70 -6.80 30.54 16.26
N SER A 71 -6.97 31.30 17.35
CA SER A 71 -5.93 31.52 18.36
C SER A 71 -5.83 30.42 19.44
N LEU A 72 -6.41 29.23 19.22
CA LEU A 72 -6.32 28.07 20.12
C LEU A 72 -5.64 26.85 19.49
N VAL A 73 -4.96 27.01 18.36
CA VAL A 73 -4.10 25.96 17.82
C VAL A 73 -2.70 26.12 18.42
N PRO A 74 -2.20 25.19 19.26
CA PRO A 74 -0.82 25.23 19.68
C PRO A 74 0.08 25.03 18.45
N SER A 75 0.74 26.11 18.07
CA SER A 75 1.92 26.13 17.22
C SER A 75 2.99 25.18 17.80
N ALA A 76 3.63 24.46 16.89
CA ALA A 76 4.78 23.57 17.04
C ALA A 76 5.53 23.56 18.40
N GLY A 77 5.73 22.35 18.91
CA GLY A 77 7.01 21.97 19.54
C GLY A 77 7.16 22.22 21.04
N GLN A 78 6.32 21.61 21.87
CA GLN A 78 6.71 21.24 23.25
C GLN A 78 5.78 20.18 23.82
N GLN A 79 6.21 18.92 23.77
CA GLN A 79 5.59 17.85 24.54
C GLN A 79 5.85 18.10 26.03
N VAL A 80 4.82 18.48 26.77
CA VAL A 80 4.88 18.54 28.23
C VAL A 80 4.73 17.13 28.77
N ALA A 81 5.85 16.49 29.09
CA ALA A 81 5.86 15.23 29.82
C ALA A 81 5.29 15.45 31.22
N ARG A 82 4.14 14.84 31.51
CA ARG A 82 3.68 14.62 32.89
C ARG A 82 4.27 13.29 33.36
N PRO A 83 5.11 13.25 34.42
CA PRO A 83 5.59 11.99 34.96
C PRO A 83 4.46 11.37 35.79
N SER A 84 3.72 10.44 35.20
CA SER A 84 2.84 9.55 35.96
C SER A 84 3.67 8.32 36.38
N THR A 85 4.07 8.31 37.64
CA THR A 85 4.51 7.12 38.38
C THR A 85 3.35 6.12 38.43
N PHE A 86 3.28 5.18 37.49
CA PHE A 86 2.82 3.79 37.67
C PHE A 86 2.91 3.06 36.30
N ASN A 87 3.54 1.88 36.33
CA ASN A 87 3.93 1.06 35.19
C ASN A 87 2.77 0.60 34.28
N ASN A 88 3.13 0.34 33.00
CA ASN A 88 2.42 -0.42 31.96
C ASN A 88 1.37 0.28 31.08
N MET A 89 1.56 1.54 30.71
CA MET A 89 0.95 2.05 29.46
C MET A 89 1.95 1.93 28.31
N VAL A 90 1.81 0.87 27.50
CA VAL A 90 2.38 0.85 26.15
C VAL A 90 1.54 1.83 25.34
N ALA A 91 2.13 2.93 24.89
CA ALA A 91 1.45 3.87 24.00
C ALA A 91 0.87 3.12 22.79
N PRO A 92 -0.32 3.49 22.28
CA PRO A 92 -0.77 3.02 20.97
C PRO A 92 0.34 3.30 19.96
N VAL A 93 0.75 2.30 19.20
CA VAL A 93 1.90 2.41 18.29
C VAL A 93 1.58 3.43 17.20
N SER A 94 1.95 4.68 17.47
CA SER A 94 1.56 5.85 16.70
C SER A 94 2.69 6.18 15.71
N GLY A 95 2.63 5.59 14.52
CA GLY A 95 3.05 6.22 13.26
C GLY A 95 4.53 6.51 12.97
N SER A 96 5.49 6.25 13.87
CA SER A 96 6.92 6.56 13.63
C SER A 96 7.86 5.36 13.47
N ASP A 97 7.42 4.13 13.79
CA ASP A 97 8.28 2.96 13.63
C ASP A 97 8.51 2.65 12.14
N VAL A 98 9.77 2.64 11.73
CA VAL A 98 10.19 2.37 10.34
C VAL A 98 9.65 1.01 9.87
N GLY A 99 9.63 0.00 10.74
CA GLY A 99 9.08 -1.32 10.42
C GLY A 99 7.58 -1.31 10.10
N ILE A 100 6.81 -0.41 10.73
CA ILE A 100 5.37 -0.28 10.50
C ILE A 100 5.12 0.44 9.18
N ARG A 101 5.84 1.53 8.91
CA ARG A 101 5.74 2.23 7.61
C ARG A 101 6.15 1.33 6.44
N ARG A 102 7.18 0.49 6.63
CA ARG A 102 7.62 -0.49 5.61
C ARG A 102 6.63 -1.62 5.39
N ALA A 103 5.98 -2.10 6.45
CA ALA A 103 5.04 -3.23 6.41
C ALA A 103 3.58 -2.81 6.23
N GLU A 104 3.30 -1.51 6.10
CA GLU A 104 1.95 -1.00 5.89
C GLU A 104 1.39 -1.54 4.57
N ILE A 105 0.30 -2.28 4.66
CA ILE A 105 -0.48 -2.69 3.49
C ILE A 105 -1.46 -1.56 3.20
N ARG A 106 -1.14 -0.71 2.22
CA ARG A 106 -2.11 0.26 1.71
C ARG A 106 -3.21 -0.53 1.03
N GLN A 107 -4.42 -0.57 1.58
CA GLN A 107 -5.56 -1.28 0.96
C GLN A 107 -6.07 -0.62 -0.34
N GLY A 108 -5.23 0.21 -0.98
CA GLY A 108 -5.53 0.94 -2.18
C GLY A 108 -5.24 0.15 -3.45
N VAL A 109 -5.91 0.55 -4.52
CA VAL A 109 -5.53 0.18 -5.88
C VAL A 109 -4.54 1.24 -6.36
N ARG A 110 -3.38 0.84 -6.89
CA ARG A 110 -2.37 1.75 -7.43
C ARG A 110 -2.08 1.43 -8.89
N GLU A 111 -1.81 2.47 -9.69
CA GLU A 111 -1.28 2.30 -11.04
C GLU A 111 0.25 2.34 -10.98
N LEU A 112 0.88 1.38 -11.66
CA LEU A 112 2.31 1.24 -11.79
C LEU A 112 2.67 1.29 -13.27
N ILE A 113 3.79 1.93 -13.55
CA ILE A 113 4.36 2.00 -14.88
C ILE A 113 5.69 1.26 -14.83
N LEU A 114 5.77 0.13 -15.53
CA LEU A 114 6.99 -0.67 -15.64
C LEU A 114 7.68 -0.38 -16.97
N CYS A 115 9.00 -0.29 -16.94
CA CYS A 115 9.82 -0.29 -18.15
C CYS A 115 10.47 -1.66 -18.33
N LYS A 116 10.54 -2.16 -19.55
CA LYS A 116 11.28 -3.39 -19.85
C LYS A 116 12.79 -3.15 -19.70
N ASP A 117 13.51 -4.15 -19.21
CA ASP A 117 14.97 -4.14 -19.19
C ASP A 117 15.54 -4.35 -20.61
N GLN A 118 16.86 -4.28 -20.78
CA GLN A 118 17.58 -4.49 -22.05
C GLN A 118 17.22 -5.83 -22.71
N ASP A 119 16.92 -6.84 -21.88
CA ASP A 119 16.47 -8.18 -22.27
C ASP A 119 14.99 -8.27 -22.69
N GLY A 120 14.24 -7.17 -22.65
CA GLY A 120 12.79 -7.14 -22.86
C GLY A 120 11.98 -7.80 -21.74
N LYS A 121 12.61 -8.04 -20.57
CA LYS A 121 11.99 -8.70 -19.40
C LYS A 121 11.68 -7.67 -18.32
N ILE A 122 10.66 -7.97 -17.51
CA ILE A 122 10.30 -7.15 -16.33
C ILE A 122 10.66 -7.81 -14.99
N GLY A 123 11.08 -9.08 -15.01
CA GLY A 123 11.41 -9.84 -13.79
C GLY A 123 10.19 -10.27 -12.96
N LEU A 124 9.03 -10.45 -13.57
CA LEU A 124 7.78 -10.81 -12.89
C LEU A 124 7.29 -12.20 -13.28
N ARG A 125 6.77 -12.96 -12.31
CA ARG A 125 5.99 -14.18 -12.57
C ARG A 125 4.60 -14.03 -11.99
N LEU A 126 3.60 -14.30 -12.82
CA LEU A 126 2.19 -14.22 -12.46
C LEU A 126 1.56 -15.61 -12.32
N LYS A 127 0.58 -15.71 -11.42
CA LYS A 127 -0.18 -16.92 -11.13
C LYS A 127 -1.67 -16.62 -11.05
N SER A 128 -2.48 -17.47 -11.66
CA SER A 128 -3.94 -17.39 -11.56
C SER A 128 -4.45 -18.09 -10.30
N VAL A 129 -5.22 -17.38 -9.48
CA VAL A 129 -5.88 -17.88 -8.26
C VAL A 129 -7.31 -17.33 -8.25
N ASP A 130 -8.33 -18.17 -8.10
CA ASP A 130 -9.75 -17.77 -8.03
C ASP A 130 -10.19 -16.74 -9.09
N ASN A 131 -9.84 -16.98 -10.36
CA ASN A 131 -10.09 -16.06 -11.49
C ASN A 131 -9.40 -14.68 -11.40
N GLY A 132 -8.53 -14.46 -10.42
CA GLY A 132 -7.63 -13.31 -10.34
C GLY A 132 -6.20 -13.68 -10.76
N ILE A 133 -5.42 -12.65 -11.09
CA ILE A 133 -3.98 -12.78 -11.37
C ILE A 133 -3.19 -12.18 -10.21
N PHE A 134 -2.25 -12.94 -9.69
CA PHE A 134 -1.43 -12.58 -8.54
C PHE A 134 0.05 -12.69 -8.85
N VAL A 135 0.85 -11.85 -8.19
CA VAL A 135 2.31 -11.87 -8.29
C VAL A 135 2.85 -13.04 -7.47
N GLN A 136 3.52 -13.96 -8.16
CA GLN A 136 4.11 -15.18 -7.60
C GLN A 136 5.60 -15.04 -7.30
N LEU A 137 6.32 -14.28 -8.12
CA LEU A 137 7.76 -14.07 -7.97
C LEU A 137 8.11 -12.69 -8.51
N VAL A 138 8.88 -11.94 -7.73
CA VAL A 138 9.49 -10.68 -8.15
C VAL A 138 11.00 -10.87 -8.08
N GLN A 139 11.66 -10.67 -9.22
CA GLN A 139 13.10 -10.81 -9.29
C GLN A 139 13.79 -9.61 -8.63
N ALA A 140 14.80 -9.86 -7.80
CA ALA A 140 15.64 -8.80 -7.22
C ALA A 140 16.28 -7.94 -8.33
N ASN A 141 16.38 -6.63 -8.11
CA ASN A 141 16.94 -5.65 -9.05
C ASN A 141 16.26 -5.64 -10.44
N SER A 142 14.99 -6.04 -10.51
CA SER A 142 14.21 -5.98 -11.74
C SER A 142 13.32 -4.73 -11.79
N PRO A 143 12.82 -4.32 -12.98
CA PRO A 143 11.85 -3.24 -13.08
C PRO A 143 10.61 -3.44 -12.19
N SER A 144 10.23 -4.70 -11.93
CA SER A 144 9.12 -5.02 -11.03
C SER A 144 9.42 -4.71 -9.57
N SER A 145 10.64 -5.01 -9.11
CA SER A 145 11.11 -4.67 -7.77
C SER A 145 11.20 -3.14 -7.59
N LEU A 146 11.70 -2.42 -8.60
CA LEU A 146 11.81 -0.96 -8.58
C LEU A 146 10.47 -0.23 -8.45
N VAL A 147 9.41 -0.74 -9.08
CA VAL A 147 8.06 -0.17 -8.92
C VAL A 147 7.36 -0.62 -7.62
N GLY A 148 8.04 -1.39 -6.78
CA GLY A 148 7.52 -1.85 -5.50
C GLY A 148 6.50 -2.99 -5.59
N LEU A 149 6.50 -3.79 -6.67
CA LEU A 149 5.69 -5.01 -6.71
C LEU A 149 6.22 -6.01 -5.69
N LYS A 150 5.30 -6.65 -4.97
CA LYS A 150 5.60 -7.65 -3.96
C LYS A 150 4.87 -8.95 -4.23
N PHE A 151 5.32 -10.02 -3.58
CA PHE A 151 4.55 -11.26 -3.55
C PHE A 151 3.16 -11.00 -2.98
N GLY A 152 2.14 -11.66 -3.53
CA GLY A 152 0.77 -11.50 -3.04
C GLY A 152 0.00 -10.35 -3.68
N ASP A 153 0.67 -9.44 -4.41
CA ASP A 153 -0.01 -8.35 -5.12
C ASP A 153 -0.97 -8.89 -6.20
N GLN A 154 -2.16 -8.30 -6.29
CA GLN A 154 -3.17 -8.68 -7.27
C GLN A 154 -3.16 -7.73 -8.47
N VAL A 155 -2.94 -8.27 -9.66
CA VAL A 155 -2.99 -7.48 -10.90
C VAL A 155 -4.43 -7.45 -11.42
N LEU A 156 -5.02 -6.26 -11.45
CA LEU A 156 -6.37 -6.02 -11.95
C LEU A 156 -6.39 -5.73 -13.45
N GLN A 157 -5.46 -4.90 -13.91
CA GLN A 157 -5.35 -4.54 -15.33
C GLN A 157 -3.90 -4.48 -15.80
N ILE A 158 -3.66 -4.85 -17.07
CA ILE A 158 -2.38 -4.66 -17.75
C ILE A 158 -2.66 -3.95 -19.08
N ASN A 159 -2.01 -2.80 -19.32
CA ASN A 159 -2.20 -1.95 -20.50
C ASN A 159 -3.68 -1.61 -20.80
N GLY A 160 -4.47 -1.39 -19.75
CA GLY A 160 -5.91 -1.10 -19.86
C GLY A 160 -6.82 -2.32 -20.05
N GLU A 161 -6.26 -3.53 -20.19
CA GLU A 161 -7.01 -4.76 -20.34
C GLU A 161 -7.24 -5.45 -18.99
N ASN A 162 -8.47 -5.89 -18.72
CA ASN A 162 -8.82 -6.53 -17.45
C ASN A 162 -8.26 -7.97 -17.38
N CYS A 163 -7.55 -8.27 -16.30
CA CYS A 163 -6.91 -9.57 -16.07
C CYS A 163 -7.84 -10.60 -15.40
N ALA A 164 -9.08 -10.23 -15.07
CA ALA A 164 -10.06 -11.16 -14.53
C ALA A 164 -10.30 -12.35 -15.49
N GLY A 165 -10.24 -13.56 -14.94
CA GLY A 165 -10.41 -14.82 -15.67
C GLY A 165 -9.23 -15.24 -16.54
N TRP A 166 -8.10 -14.52 -16.50
CA TRP A 166 -6.93 -14.92 -17.27
C TRP A 166 -6.26 -16.16 -16.68
N SER A 167 -5.74 -17.02 -17.55
CA SER A 167 -4.83 -18.08 -17.13
C SER A 167 -3.41 -17.52 -16.92
N SER A 168 -2.61 -18.26 -16.13
CA SER A 168 -1.20 -17.91 -15.91
C SER A 168 -0.45 -17.78 -17.26
N ASP A 169 -0.68 -18.71 -18.19
CA ASP A 169 -0.03 -18.68 -19.51
C ASP A 169 -0.50 -17.51 -20.38
N LYS A 170 -1.79 -17.15 -20.33
CA LYS A 170 -2.32 -15.98 -21.03
C LYS A 170 -1.64 -14.71 -20.52
N SER A 171 -1.53 -14.55 -19.21
CA SER A 171 -0.86 -13.38 -18.61
C SER A 171 0.61 -13.27 -19.03
N HIS A 172 1.35 -14.39 -19.07
CA HIS A 172 2.74 -14.39 -19.50
C HIS A 172 2.89 -14.10 -21.00
N LYS A 173 2.00 -14.63 -21.83
CA LYS A 173 1.97 -14.32 -23.27
C LYS A 173 1.70 -12.84 -23.50
N PHE A 174 0.72 -12.27 -22.79
CA PHE A 174 0.35 -10.86 -22.91
C PHE A 174 1.52 -9.95 -22.54
N LEU A 175 2.22 -10.23 -21.43
CA LEU A 175 3.41 -9.47 -21.03
C LEU A 175 4.56 -9.55 -22.04
N LYS A 176 4.76 -10.72 -22.65
CA LYS A 176 5.77 -10.91 -23.70
C LYS A 176 5.40 -10.16 -24.98
N GLN A 177 4.13 -10.16 -25.36
CA GLN A 177 3.62 -9.54 -26.59
C GLN A 177 3.43 -8.03 -26.49
N ALA A 178 3.36 -7.47 -25.28
CA ALA A 178 3.24 -6.03 -25.08
C ALA A 178 4.37 -5.29 -25.83
N ALA A 179 4.03 -4.63 -26.93
CA ALA A 179 4.98 -4.03 -27.88
C ALA A 179 5.56 -2.67 -27.43
N GLY A 180 5.39 -2.32 -26.15
CA GLY A 180 5.93 -1.10 -25.55
C GLY A 180 7.11 -1.41 -24.64
N GLU A 181 8.08 -0.51 -24.63
CA GLU A 181 9.06 -0.40 -23.55
C GLU A 181 8.36 -0.13 -22.22
N LYS A 182 7.20 0.55 -22.27
CA LYS A 182 6.32 0.88 -21.13
C LYS A 182 5.14 -0.09 -21.03
N ILE A 183 4.92 -0.64 -19.83
CA ILE A 183 3.74 -1.43 -19.46
C ILE A 183 3.03 -0.73 -18.29
N SER A 184 1.76 -0.35 -18.46
CA SER A 184 0.92 0.12 -17.35
C SER A 184 0.26 -1.07 -16.68
N MET A 185 0.30 -1.13 -15.35
CA MET A 185 -0.40 -2.14 -14.55
C MET A 185 -1.20 -1.48 -13.45
N VAL A 186 -2.44 -1.93 -13.24
CA VAL A 186 -3.25 -1.53 -12.09
C VAL A 186 -3.26 -2.69 -11.12
N VAL A 187 -2.79 -2.44 -9.89
CA VAL A 187 -2.52 -3.47 -8.89
C VAL A 187 -3.23 -3.12 -7.58
N ARG A 188 -3.73 -4.15 -6.89
CA ARG A 188 -4.21 -4.06 -5.52
C ARG A 188 -3.19 -4.72 -4.60
N ASP A 189 -2.80 -4.00 -3.57
CA ASP A 189 -1.73 -4.42 -2.68
C ASP A 189 -2.20 -5.56 -1.78
N ARG A 190 -1.54 -6.71 -1.91
CA ARG A 190 -1.53 -7.85 -0.98
C ARG A 190 -2.88 -8.12 -0.29
N PRO A 191 -3.96 -8.43 -1.04
CA PRO A 191 -5.31 -8.57 -0.49
C PRO A 191 -5.49 -9.73 0.50
N PHE A 192 -4.57 -10.68 0.52
CA PHE A 192 -4.61 -11.86 1.41
C PHE A 192 -3.62 -11.79 2.56
N GLU A 193 -2.87 -10.70 2.67
CA GLU A 193 -1.91 -10.50 3.73
C GLU A 193 -2.50 -9.70 4.89
N ARG A 194 -2.01 -9.98 6.09
CA ARG A 194 -2.36 -9.28 7.31
C ARG A 194 -1.10 -8.84 8.03
N THR A 195 -1.05 -7.58 8.43
CA THR A 195 0.03 -7.04 9.26
C THR A 195 -0.32 -7.19 10.74
N ILE A 196 0.65 -7.68 11.54
CA ILE A 196 0.53 -7.85 12.98
C ILE A 196 1.80 -7.31 13.63
N THR A 197 1.65 -6.28 14.44
CA THR A 197 2.75 -5.70 15.22
C THR A 197 2.78 -6.31 16.61
N MET A 198 3.96 -6.70 17.05
CA MET A 198 4.19 -7.36 18.33
C MET A 198 5.45 -6.81 18.99
N HIS A 199 5.63 -7.13 20.26
CA HIS A 199 6.75 -6.70 21.08
C HIS A 199 7.50 -7.91 21.62
N LYS A 200 8.82 -7.84 21.62
CA LYS A 200 9.68 -8.81 22.29
C LYS A 200 9.51 -8.68 23.81
N ASP A 201 9.62 -9.80 24.50
CA ASP A 201 9.74 -9.83 25.95
C ASP A 201 11.17 -9.49 26.41
N SER A 202 11.41 -9.51 27.72
CA SER A 202 12.75 -9.29 28.29
C SER A 202 13.77 -10.37 27.88
N ALA A 203 13.31 -11.53 27.40
CA ALA A 203 14.15 -12.60 26.87
C ALA A 203 14.37 -12.49 25.34
N GLY A 204 13.82 -11.46 24.69
CA GLY A 204 13.97 -11.23 23.25
C GLY A 204 13.00 -12.03 22.38
N HIS A 205 11.99 -12.69 22.96
CA HIS A 205 11.04 -13.53 22.23
C HIS A 205 9.69 -12.84 22.01
N VAL A 206 9.10 -13.08 20.85
CA VAL A 206 7.73 -12.62 20.52
C VAL A 206 6.67 -13.66 20.92
N GLY A 207 7.07 -14.94 20.96
CA GLY A 207 6.29 -16.07 21.48
C GLY A 207 5.46 -16.83 20.44
N PHE A 208 6.05 -17.17 19.30
CA PHE A 208 5.49 -18.12 18.36
C PHE A 208 6.56 -19.09 17.86
N ILE A 209 6.13 -20.25 17.37
CA ILE A 209 6.98 -21.28 16.78
C ILE A 209 6.59 -21.37 15.30
N PHE A 210 7.58 -21.43 14.44
CA PHE A 210 7.39 -21.59 13.00
C PHE A 210 8.30 -22.70 12.45
N LYS A 211 7.91 -23.27 11.31
CA LYS A 211 8.66 -24.30 10.59
C LYS A 211 8.44 -24.12 9.09
N ASN A 212 9.52 -24.09 8.31
CA ASN A 212 9.53 -23.78 6.88
C ASN A 212 8.74 -22.50 6.56
N GLY A 213 8.93 -21.45 7.36
CA GLY A 213 8.19 -20.19 7.25
C GLY A 213 6.70 -20.24 7.67
N LYS A 214 6.16 -21.40 8.07
CA LYS A 214 4.77 -21.54 8.55
C LYS A 214 4.68 -21.49 10.08
N ILE A 215 3.78 -20.68 10.62
CA ILE A 215 3.50 -20.59 12.05
C ILE A 215 2.73 -21.84 12.49
N THR A 216 3.28 -22.61 13.43
CA THR A 216 2.73 -23.88 13.90
C THR A 216 2.11 -23.78 15.29
N SER A 217 2.67 -22.94 16.17
CA SER A 217 2.21 -22.82 17.55
C SER A 217 2.45 -21.41 18.08
N ILE A 218 1.65 -21.04 19.08
CA ILE A 218 1.72 -19.74 19.74
C ILE A 218 1.88 -20.00 21.24
N VAL A 219 2.84 -19.32 21.84
CA VAL A 219 3.14 -19.42 23.27
C VAL A 219 2.06 -18.64 24.04
N LYS A 220 1.53 -19.24 25.11
CA LYS A 220 0.56 -18.57 25.99
C LYS A 220 1.18 -17.36 26.66
N ASP A 221 0.38 -16.33 26.92
CA ASP A 221 0.80 -15.07 27.55
C ASP A 221 1.91 -14.31 26.81
N SER A 222 2.14 -14.64 25.54
CA SER A 222 3.10 -13.95 24.68
C SER A 222 2.50 -12.74 23.97
N SER A 223 3.35 -11.91 23.37
CA SER A 223 2.88 -10.81 22.53
C SER A 223 2.15 -11.32 21.28
N ALA A 224 2.57 -12.46 20.73
CA ALA A 224 1.87 -13.11 19.63
C ALA A 224 0.44 -13.53 19.99
N ALA A 225 0.22 -14.09 21.17
CA ALA A 225 -1.12 -14.43 21.65
C ALA A 225 -1.98 -13.17 21.88
N ARG A 226 -1.40 -12.12 22.48
CA ARG A 226 -2.11 -10.85 22.75
C ARG A 226 -2.54 -10.11 21.48
N ASN A 227 -1.74 -10.17 20.42
CA ASN A 227 -2.03 -9.51 19.14
C ASN A 227 -2.83 -10.39 18.16
N GLY A 228 -3.22 -11.60 18.58
CA GLY A 228 -4.05 -12.50 17.76
C GLY A 228 -3.34 -13.02 16.52
N LEU A 229 -2.05 -13.36 16.63
CA LEU A 229 -1.36 -14.15 15.62
C LEU A 229 -2.12 -15.47 15.43
N LEU A 230 -2.16 -16.00 14.20
CA LEU A 230 -2.85 -17.23 13.89
C LEU A 230 -1.84 -18.30 13.45
N THR A 231 -2.12 -19.56 13.80
CA THR A 231 -1.41 -20.72 13.27
C THR A 231 -1.87 -21.03 11.85
N GLU A 232 -1.14 -21.88 11.13
CA GLU A 232 -1.42 -22.20 9.71
C GLU A 232 -1.40 -20.94 8.80
N HIS A 233 -0.50 -20.02 9.14
CA HIS A 233 -0.17 -18.85 8.34
C HIS A 233 1.33 -18.85 8.02
N ASN A 234 1.69 -18.44 6.82
CA ASN A 234 3.08 -18.27 6.40
C ASN A 234 3.54 -16.83 6.64
N LEU A 235 4.81 -16.71 7.02
CA LEU A 235 5.52 -15.43 7.15
C LEU A 235 5.86 -14.91 5.74
N CYS A 236 5.31 -13.76 5.37
CA CYS A 236 5.65 -13.06 4.13
C CYS A 236 6.77 -12.05 4.38
N GLU A 237 6.60 -11.18 5.36
CA GLU A 237 7.56 -10.12 5.67
C GLU A 237 7.80 -9.95 7.15
N ILE A 238 8.99 -9.48 7.50
CA ILE A 238 9.41 -9.13 8.86
C ILE A 238 9.99 -7.72 8.84
N ASN A 239 9.35 -6.79 9.53
CA ASN A 239 9.70 -5.36 9.53
C ASN A 239 9.81 -4.76 8.10
N GLY A 240 8.99 -5.30 7.19
CA GLY A 240 8.94 -4.95 5.77
C GLY A 240 10.01 -5.59 4.89
N GLN A 241 10.91 -6.41 5.45
CA GLN A 241 11.82 -7.26 4.69
C GLN A 241 11.10 -8.55 4.27
N ASN A 242 11.13 -8.88 2.98
CA ASN A 242 10.54 -10.13 2.49
C ASN A 242 11.37 -11.35 2.93
N VAL A 243 10.70 -12.37 3.47
CA VAL A 243 11.32 -13.61 3.97
C VAL A 243 10.87 -14.87 3.22
N ILE A 244 10.07 -14.72 2.17
CA ILE A 244 9.52 -15.85 1.40
C ILE A 244 10.63 -16.65 0.70
N GLY A 245 10.77 -17.93 1.06
CA GLY A 245 11.78 -18.82 0.49
C GLY A 245 13.13 -18.83 1.20
N LEU A 246 13.29 -18.01 2.25
CA LEU A 246 14.46 -18.10 3.14
C LEU A 246 14.40 -19.36 4.01
N LYS A 247 15.57 -19.80 4.48
CA LYS A 247 15.65 -20.90 5.46
C LYS A 247 15.22 -20.40 6.83
N ASP A 248 14.66 -21.30 7.64
CA ASP A 248 14.24 -20.98 9.01
C ASP A 248 15.37 -20.37 9.87
N SER A 249 16.62 -20.80 9.65
CA SER A 249 17.78 -20.19 10.31
C SER A 249 17.92 -18.70 9.99
N GLN A 250 17.81 -18.34 8.71
CA GLN A 250 17.92 -16.94 8.26
C GLN A 250 16.74 -16.10 8.77
N ILE A 251 15.54 -16.69 8.82
CA ILE A 251 14.35 -16.03 9.39
C ILE A 251 14.54 -15.81 10.89
N ALA A 252 15.07 -16.80 11.62
CA ALA A 252 15.38 -16.68 13.03
C ALA A 252 16.47 -15.62 13.28
N ASP A 253 17.49 -15.53 12.43
CA ASP A 253 18.52 -14.50 12.51
C ASP A 253 17.91 -13.10 12.33
N ILE A 254 17.06 -12.90 11.31
CA ILE A 254 16.34 -11.62 11.08
C ILE A 254 15.46 -11.26 12.29
N LEU A 255 14.74 -12.23 12.86
CA LEU A 255 13.95 -12.03 14.07
C LEU A 255 14.84 -11.72 15.27
N GLY A 256 16.00 -12.34 15.40
CA GLY A 256 16.99 -12.11 16.46
C GLY A 256 17.55 -10.69 16.41
N THR A 257 17.98 -10.24 15.24
CA THR A 257 18.54 -8.89 15.00
C THR A 257 17.48 -7.78 15.05
N SER A 258 16.20 -8.11 14.86
CA SER A 258 15.12 -7.13 14.93
C SER A 258 15.05 -6.41 16.29
N LEU A 259 14.55 -5.18 16.29
CA LEU A 259 14.36 -4.38 17.50
C LEU A 259 13.27 -4.96 18.41
N ASN A 260 12.97 -4.25 19.51
CA ASN A 260 11.92 -4.63 20.45
C ASN A 260 10.54 -4.75 19.79
N VAL A 261 10.25 -3.89 18.81
CA VAL A 261 9.01 -3.96 18.02
C VAL A 261 9.26 -4.81 16.78
N VAL A 262 8.41 -5.81 16.57
CA VAL A 262 8.45 -6.70 15.41
C VAL A 262 7.11 -6.62 14.70
N THR A 263 7.11 -6.17 13.45
CA THR A 263 5.93 -6.16 12.59
C THR A 263 6.03 -7.29 11.58
N LEU A 264 5.10 -8.24 11.66
CA LEU A 264 5.02 -9.36 10.73
C LEU A 264 3.90 -9.12 9.72
N THR A 265 4.17 -9.50 8.48
CA THR A 265 3.13 -9.65 7.48
C THR A 265 2.92 -11.14 7.22
N VAL A 266 1.69 -11.61 7.41
CA VAL A 266 1.34 -13.04 7.33
C VAL A 266 0.27 -13.31 6.28
N MET A 267 0.32 -14.48 5.65
CA MET A 267 -0.65 -14.95 4.67
C MET A 267 -1.18 -16.34 5.07
N PRO A 268 -2.48 -16.64 4.92
CA PRO A 268 -3.01 -17.98 5.16
C PRO A 268 -2.27 -19.05 4.35
N SER A 269 -1.95 -20.19 4.98
CA SER A 269 -1.10 -21.20 4.34
C SER A 269 -1.70 -21.82 3.08
N TYR A 270 -3.02 -21.99 3.02
CA TYR A 270 -3.68 -22.55 1.84
C TYR A 270 -3.49 -21.67 0.59
N ILE A 271 -3.52 -20.33 0.74
CA ILE A 271 -3.30 -19.37 -0.35
C ILE A 271 -1.85 -19.42 -0.78
N TYR A 272 -0.95 -19.32 0.19
CA TYR A 272 0.48 -19.38 -0.06
C TYR A 272 0.89 -20.65 -0.82
N GLU A 273 0.42 -21.82 -0.37
CA GLU A 273 0.68 -23.11 -1.04
C GLU A 273 0.15 -23.12 -2.47
N HIS A 274 -1.03 -22.57 -2.72
CA HIS A 274 -1.58 -22.47 -4.06
C HIS A 274 -0.77 -21.52 -4.95
N MET A 275 -0.25 -20.43 -4.39
CA MET A 275 0.61 -19.47 -5.07
C MET A 275 1.96 -20.10 -5.42
N VAL A 276 2.64 -20.79 -4.50
CA VAL A 276 3.95 -21.40 -4.77
C VAL A 276 3.87 -22.76 -5.49
N LYS A 277 2.66 -23.26 -5.73
CA LYS A 277 2.43 -24.54 -6.41
C LYS A 277 3.13 -24.57 -7.78
N ARG A 278 3.93 -25.63 -8.01
CA ARG A 278 4.75 -25.87 -9.22
C ARG A 278 5.98 -24.95 -9.36
N MET A 279 6.42 -24.30 -8.29
CA MET A 279 7.72 -23.62 -8.24
C MET A 279 8.76 -24.50 -7.56
N ALA A 280 9.98 -24.49 -8.09
CA ALA A 280 11.11 -25.08 -7.38
C ALA A 280 11.51 -24.14 -6.22
N SER A 281 11.72 -24.70 -5.03
CA SER A 281 12.15 -23.96 -3.84
C SER A 281 13.44 -23.15 -4.09
N SER A 282 14.36 -23.69 -4.90
CA SER A 282 15.60 -23.01 -5.31
C SER A 282 15.36 -21.73 -6.10
N VAL A 283 14.31 -21.70 -6.94
CA VAL A 283 13.99 -20.51 -7.75
C VAL A 283 13.46 -19.40 -6.85
N ILE A 284 12.57 -19.73 -5.92
CA ILE A 284 12.05 -18.75 -4.96
C ILE A 284 13.20 -18.19 -4.13
N LYS A 285 14.04 -19.06 -3.57
CA LYS A 285 15.16 -18.63 -2.72
C LYS A 285 16.18 -17.73 -3.43
N ASN A 286 16.47 -17.98 -4.71
CA ASN A 286 17.57 -17.30 -5.41
C ASN A 286 17.13 -16.08 -6.21
N LEU A 287 15.91 -16.07 -6.75
CA LEU A 287 15.42 -14.96 -7.56
C LEU A 287 14.61 -13.96 -6.77
N MET A 288 13.95 -14.37 -5.67
CA MET A 288 13.04 -13.50 -4.96
C MET A 288 13.77 -12.30 -4.36
N ASP A 289 13.15 -11.13 -4.46
CA ASP A 289 13.67 -9.92 -3.85
C ASP A 289 13.50 -9.94 -2.33
N HIS A 290 14.63 -9.87 -1.62
CA HIS A 290 14.72 -9.82 -0.16
C HIS A 290 15.25 -8.48 0.35
N SER A 291 15.35 -7.48 -0.53
CA SER A 291 15.80 -6.15 -0.17
C SER A 291 14.84 -5.51 0.84
N VAL A 292 15.41 -4.70 1.72
CA VAL A 292 14.62 -3.92 2.68
C VAL A 292 14.18 -2.65 1.96
N PRO A 293 12.87 -2.37 1.86
CA PRO A 293 12.40 -1.16 1.19
C PRO A 293 12.90 0.09 1.93
N GLU A 294 13.46 1.02 1.16
CA GLU A 294 13.79 2.36 1.65
C GLU A 294 12.48 3.14 1.88
N VAL A 295 12.35 3.80 3.02
CA VAL A 295 11.18 4.61 3.44
C VAL A 295 11.64 6.01 3.77
#